data_AF-A0A537AJF7-F1
#
_entry.id   AF-A0A537AJF7-F1
#
_cell.length_a   1.000
_cell.length_b   1.000
_cell.length_c   1.000
_cell.angle_alpha   90.00
_cell.angle_beta   90.00
_cell.angle_gamma   90.00
#
_symmetry.space_group_name_H-M   'P 1'
#
loop_
_entity.id
_entity.type
_entity.pdbx_description
1 polymer ?
#
loop_
_entity_poly.entity_id
_entity_poly.type
_entity_poly.pdbx_seq_one_letter_code
_entity_poly.pdbx_strand_id
1 'polypeptide(L)'
;MNPVQGSAVEPSARAGTGSARTPAVLVVDDESDLRDLLTLTLVRMGLDADSAESVARARELMASRAYSLCLTDMRLPDGSGLDLVREVHGRGGPKIAVITAFGSAENAVAALKAGAFDYLTKPVDLDQLRLLVRSALRGLSAGGKQADQDVLPAQGALGRLIGESDSIVHLRAMIGRLGQSMAPVSIFGESGSGKELVARAIHEASARRDMPFIAVNCGAITENLMEAEFFGYRRGAFTGADRDRDGFFQAAAGGTLFLDEIAELPVAMQVKLLRAIQERRVRKVGATAEDPVDVRILCATHQELQKLIASGRFRQDLFYRLNVIELRVPSLHQRVGDIPAIADSILRRIGERSGLPPSRLSEGAIEALKRHPFPGNVRELENILERALALATGVELQAQDLQLQELAAAPAPQGPAPEVAAPPAAPAAPELPGSEVGKSVPTDLEAYLGSVERDAIVAALARTGHNRTAAAQLLGISFRQMRYRMRRLGLK
;
A
#
# COMPACT_ATOMS: atom_id res chain seq x y z
N MET A 1 32.19 53.58 -55.37
CA MET A 1 32.59 53.22 -54.00
C MET A 1 31.46 53.62 -53.08
N ASN A 2 30.76 52.64 -52.49
CA ASN A 2 29.63 52.85 -51.59
C ASN A 2 30.08 53.48 -50.27
N PRO A 3 29.22 54.31 -49.66
CA PRO A 3 28.63 53.87 -48.39
C PRO A 3 27.13 54.19 -48.24
N VAL A 4 26.40 53.11 -47.91
CA VAL A 4 25.33 52.96 -46.90
C VAL A 4 24.58 54.23 -46.47
N GLN A 5 23.34 54.37 -46.97
CA GLN A 5 22.28 55.18 -46.36
C GLN A 5 21.46 54.30 -45.41
N GLY A 6 21.28 54.78 -44.18
CA GLY A 6 20.29 54.27 -43.24
C GLY A 6 18.92 54.91 -43.50
N SER A 7 17.87 54.08 -43.44
CA SER A 7 16.51 54.53 -43.17
C SER A 7 15.78 53.41 -42.44
N ALA A 8 15.02 53.82 -41.42
CA ALA A 8 14.28 52.99 -40.47
C ALA A 8 13.24 52.07 -41.13
N VAL A 9 13.01 50.91 -40.51
CA VAL A 9 11.83 50.06 -40.77
C VAL A 9 11.25 49.62 -39.43
N GLU A 10 9.95 49.87 -39.29
CA GLU A 10 9.03 49.55 -38.20
C GLU A 10 9.10 48.08 -37.72
N PRO A 11 8.66 47.77 -36.49
CA PRO A 11 8.58 46.39 -36.04
C PRO A 11 7.46 45.68 -36.82
N SER A 12 7.90 44.82 -37.75
CA SER A 12 7.07 43.92 -38.53
C SER A 12 6.19 43.04 -37.63
N ALA A 13 4.89 43.26 -37.71
CA ALA A 13 3.86 42.34 -37.22
C ALA A 13 3.95 41.02 -37.99
N ARG A 14 4.50 39.99 -37.34
CA ARG A 14 4.41 38.60 -37.82
C ARG A 14 3.20 37.93 -37.20
N ALA A 15 2.09 37.95 -37.95
CA ALA A 15 1.07 36.92 -37.82
C ALA A 15 1.58 35.65 -38.50
N GLY A 16 1.69 34.54 -37.77
CA GLY A 16 2.08 33.25 -38.34
C GLY A 16 2.35 32.16 -37.32
N THR A 17 1.43 31.18 -37.27
CA THR A 17 1.56 29.82 -36.73
C THR A 17 1.68 29.67 -35.20
N GLY A 18 0.79 28.86 -34.60
CA GLY A 18 0.74 28.59 -33.16
C GLY A 18 2.01 27.92 -32.65
N SER A 19 2.98 28.73 -32.19
CA SER A 19 4.12 28.25 -31.43
C SER A 19 3.65 27.80 -30.05
N ALA A 20 3.96 26.56 -29.67
CA ALA A 20 3.88 26.12 -28.28
C ALA A 20 4.62 27.16 -27.42
N ARG A 21 3.93 27.78 -26.45
CA ARG A 21 4.56 28.77 -25.58
C ARG A 21 5.65 28.08 -24.76
N THR A 22 6.89 28.52 -24.90
CA THR A 22 8.00 28.05 -24.06
C THR A 22 7.63 28.29 -22.59
N PRO A 23 7.60 27.25 -21.73
CA PRO A 23 7.21 27.43 -20.34
C PRO A 23 8.19 28.37 -19.62
N ALA A 24 7.64 29.40 -18.98
CA ALA A 24 8.40 30.37 -18.19
C ALA A 24 8.57 29.89 -16.75
N VAL A 25 9.79 29.98 -16.21
CA VAL A 25 10.15 29.58 -14.84
C VAL A 25 10.71 30.79 -14.10
N LEU A 26 10.30 30.97 -12.85
CA LEU A 26 10.82 32.02 -11.97
C LEU A 26 11.78 31.39 -10.94
N VAL A 27 12.96 31.98 -10.75
CA VAL A 27 13.93 31.58 -9.71
C VAL A 27 14.03 32.70 -8.67
N VAL A 28 13.76 32.40 -7.40
CA VAL A 28 13.77 33.34 -6.29
C VAL A 28 14.78 32.87 -5.25
N ASP A 29 15.92 33.53 -5.14
CA ASP A 29 16.98 33.18 -4.18
C ASP A 29 17.83 34.45 -3.92
N ASP A 30 18.32 34.67 -2.72
CA ASP A 30 19.13 35.85 -2.40
C ASP A 30 20.60 35.67 -2.84
N GLU A 31 21.06 34.43 -2.97
CA GLU A 31 22.40 34.08 -3.42
C GLU A 31 22.54 34.24 -4.95
N SER A 32 23.34 35.22 -5.38
CA SER A 32 23.55 35.51 -6.81
C SER A 32 24.08 34.31 -7.58
N ASP A 33 25.08 33.61 -7.02
CA ASP A 33 25.76 32.50 -7.70
C ASP A 33 24.83 31.31 -7.92
N LEU A 34 23.97 31.03 -6.95
CA LEU A 34 22.97 29.97 -7.05
C LEU A 34 21.85 30.35 -8.02
N ARG A 35 21.37 31.60 -7.99
CA ARG A 35 20.39 32.09 -8.99
C ARG A 35 20.90 31.94 -10.41
N ASP A 36 22.14 32.35 -10.66
CA ASP A 36 22.75 32.28 -11.99
C ASP A 36 22.90 30.82 -12.45
N LEU A 37 23.35 29.94 -11.55
CA LEU A 37 23.48 28.50 -11.82
C LEU A 37 22.13 27.85 -12.17
N LEU A 38 21.07 28.15 -11.41
CA LEU A 38 19.73 27.63 -11.64
C LEU A 38 19.15 28.16 -12.95
N THR A 39 19.24 29.48 -13.18
CA THR A 39 18.76 30.15 -14.39
C THR A 39 19.45 29.58 -15.63
N LEU A 40 20.78 29.48 -15.62
CA LEU A 40 21.56 28.93 -16.73
C LEU A 40 21.24 27.45 -16.99
N THR A 41 20.96 26.68 -15.94
CA THR A 41 20.51 25.30 -16.08
C THR A 41 19.14 25.22 -16.75
N LEU A 42 18.19 26.07 -16.37
CA LEU A 42 16.85 26.13 -16.96
C LEU A 42 16.88 26.57 -18.43
N VAL A 43 17.68 27.58 -18.76
CA VAL A 43 17.87 28.04 -20.16
C VAL A 43 18.47 26.92 -21.02
N ARG A 44 19.45 26.16 -20.51
CA ARG A 44 19.99 24.97 -21.20
C ARG A 44 18.96 23.86 -21.39
N MET A 45 17.91 23.82 -20.58
CA MET A 45 16.78 22.91 -20.75
C MET A 45 15.75 23.40 -21.79
N GLY A 46 15.99 24.55 -22.43
CA GLY A 46 15.09 25.14 -23.42
C GLY A 46 13.89 25.86 -22.79
N LEU A 47 14.02 26.29 -21.54
CA LEU A 47 12.98 27.02 -20.80
C LEU A 47 13.31 28.51 -20.77
N ASP A 48 12.26 29.33 -20.66
CA ASP A 48 12.43 30.76 -20.41
C ASP A 48 12.52 30.95 -18.89
N ALA A 49 13.54 31.65 -18.40
CA ALA A 49 13.84 31.73 -16.97
C ALA A 49 14.10 33.18 -16.54
N ASP A 50 13.31 33.66 -15.59
CA ASP A 50 13.51 34.94 -14.92
C ASP A 50 14.00 34.71 -13.48
N SER A 51 14.71 35.68 -12.91
CA SER A 51 15.22 35.61 -11.54
C SER A 51 14.79 36.80 -10.68
N ALA A 52 14.71 36.59 -9.36
CA ALA A 52 14.37 37.58 -8.34
C ALA A 52 15.19 37.37 -7.06
N GLU A 53 15.68 38.45 -6.47
CA GLU A 53 16.45 38.44 -5.19
C GLU A 53 15.58 38.39 -3.94
N SER A 54 14.27 38.63 -4.08
CA SER A 54 13.39 38.89 -2.94
C SER A 54 11.96 38.44 -3.22
N VAL A 55 11.20 38.21 -2.15
CA VAL A 55 9.78 37.88 -2.22
C VAL A 55 9.00 39.02 -2.88
N ALA A 56 9.31 40.27 -2.54
CA ALA A 56 8.69 41.45 -3.13
C ALA A 56 8.86 41.49 -4.66
N ARG A 57 10.09 41.26 -5.14
CA ARG A 57 10.38 41.25 -6.57
C ARG A 57 9.72 40.06 -7.28
N ALA A 58 9.67 38.91 -6.62
CA ALA A 58 8.97 37.74 -7.14
C ALA A 58 7.46 38.01 -7.33
N ARG A 59 6.80 38.73 -6.39
CA ARG A 59 5.39 39.12 -6.52
C ARG A 59 5.14 40.05 -7.70
N GLU A 60 6.01 41.04 -7.91
CA GLU A 60 5.92 41.94 -9.07
C GLU A 60 6.01 41.17 -10.39
N LEU A 61 6.97 40.25 -10.48
CA LEU A 61 7.15 39.41 -11.67
C LEU A 61 5.93 38.51 -11.88
N MET A 62 5.46 37.81 -10.86
CA MET A 62 4.26 36.95 -10.95
C MET A 62 2.98 37.73 -11.30
N ALA A 63 2.89 39.02 -10.95
CA ALA A 63 1.77 39.88 -11.33
C ALA A 63 1.86 40.34 -12.80
N SER A 64 3.07 40.54 -13.31
CA SER A 64 3.30 41.03 -14.69
C SER A 64 3.37 39.91 -15.74
N ARG A 65 3.74 38.69 -15.34
CA ARG A 65 3.98 37.56 -16.25
C ARG A 65 3.47 36.26 -15.64
N ALA A 66 2.84 35.43 -16.48
CA ALA A 66 2.42 34.09 -16.08
C ALA A 66 3.61 33.11 -16.12
N TYR A 67 3.92 32.53 -14.96
CA TYR A 67 4.93 31.48 -14.82
C TYR A 67 4.27 30.10 -14.68
N SER A 68 4.99 29.08 -15.15
CA SER A 68 4.63 27.67 -15.06
C SER A 68 5.18 27.00 -13.81
N LEU A 69 6.36 27.43 -13.37
CA LEU A 69 7.08 26.92 -12.22
C LEU A 69 7.79 28.09 -11.52
N CYS A 70 7.81 28.08 -10.19
CA CYS A 70 8.63 28.96 -9.38
C CYS A 70 9.54 28.10 -8.49
N LEU A 71 10.85 28.36 -8.52
CA LEU A 71 11.82 27.79 -7.60
C LEU A 71 12.15 28.89 -6.59
N THR A 72 11.85 28.70 -5.31
CA THR A 72 12.07 29.74 -4.27
C THR A 72 12.93 29.21 -3.14
N ASP A 73 13.90 29.98 -2.64
CA ASP A 73 14.48 29.71 -1.33
C ASP A 73 13.38 29.81 -0.26
N MET A 74 13.44 28.95 0.73
CA MET A 74 12.61 28.97 1.92
C MET A 74 12.84 30.23 2.75
N ARG A 75 14.09 30.71 2.82
CA ARG A 75 14.46 31.91 3.60
C ARG A 75 15.00 32.96 2.64
N LEU A 76 14.33 34.11 2.63
CA LEU A 76 14.71 35.28 1.84
C LEU A 76 14.87 36.47 2.78
N PRO A 77 15.63 37.52 2.40
CA PRO A 77 15.91 38.66 3.27
C PRO A 77 14.65 39.44 3.67
N ASP A 78 13.59 39.38 2.88
CA ASP A 78 12.33 40.11 3.07
C ASP A 78 11.13 39.22 3.44
N GLY A 79 11.33 37.91 3.65
CA GLY A 79 10.25 37.00 4.02
C GLY A 79 10.58 35.51 3.84
N SER A 80 9.55 34.66 3.83
CA SER A 80 9.72 33.23 3.55
C SER A 80 9.16 32.86 2.18
N GLY A 81 9.87 32.02 1.43
CA GLY A 81 9.33 31.44 0.19
C GLY A 81 8.04 30.64 0.40
N LEU A 82 7.75 30.20 1.64
CA LEU A 82 6.47 29.57 1.98
C LEU A 82 5.28 30.54 1.89
N ASP A 83 5.50 31.84 2.04
CA ASP A 83 4.44 32.83 1.89
C ASP A 83 4.00 32.92 0.42
N LEU A 84 4.94 32.81 -0.53
CA LEU A 84 4.63 32.68 -1.96
C LEU A 84 3.82 31.41 -2.24
N VAL A 85 4.18 30.29 -1.62
CA VAL A 85 3.43 29.02 -1.74
C VAL A 85 1.98 29.23 -1.32
N ARG A 86 1.72 29.80 -0.14
CA ARG A 86 0.36 30.01 0.37
C ARG A 86 -0.45 31.00 -0.47
N GLU A 87 0.19 32.05 -0.99
CA GLU A 87 -0.48 33.08 -1.80
C GLU A 87 -0.91 32.53 -3.18
N VAL A 88 -0.12 31.63 -3.76
CA VAL A 88 -0.35 31.07 -5.10
C VAL A 88 -1.18 29.78 -5.08
N HIS A 89 -1.10 29.02 -3.99
CA HIS A 89 -1.85 27.77 -3.84
C HIS A 89 -3.37 28.01 -3.90
N GLY A 90 -4.05 27.26 -4.78
CA GLY A 90 -5.51 27.37 -4.97
C GLY A 90 -5.99 28.49 -5.90
N ARG A 91 -5.10 29.40 -6.34
CA ARG A 91 -5.45 30.50 -7.28
C ARG A 91 -5.10 30.21 -8.74
N GLY A 92 -4.63 29.00 -9.05
CA GLY A 92 -4.25 28.59 -10.40
C GLY A 92 -2.94 29.20 -10.92
N GLY A 93 -2.05 29.69 -10.03
CA GLY A 93 -0.74 30.23 -10.41
C GLY A 93 0.36 29.15 -10.57
N PRO A 94 1.66 29.54 -10.66
CA PRO A 94 2.75 28.61 -10.92
C PRO A 94 2.85 27.51 -9.87
N LYS A 95 3.29 26.32 -10.28
CA LYS A 95 3.75 25.29 -9.33
C LYS A 95 4.97 25.85 -8.59
N ILE A 96 5.00 25.79 -7.26
CA ILE A 96 6.12 26.34 -6.47
C ILE A 96 6.91 25.21 -5.84
N ALA A 97 8.21 25.13 -6.13
CA ALA A 97 9.14 24.24 -5.44
C ALA A 97 10.10 25.04 -4.55
N VAL A 98 10.36 24.51 -3.36
CA VAL A 98 11.12 25.22 -2.32
C VAL A 98 12.53 24.67 -2.22
N ILE A 99 13.55 25.53 -2.29
CA ILE A 99 14.95 25.21 -2.06
C ILE A 99 15.26 25.55 -0.61
N THR A 100 15.94 24.67 0.14
CA THR A 100 16.26 24.93 1.56
C THR A 100 17.66 24.48 1.93
N ALA A 101 18.37 25.30 2.72
CA ALA A 101 19.68 24.97 3.28
C ALA A 101 19.63 24.02 4.49
N PHE A 102 18.48 23.92 5.16
CA PHE A 102 18.33 23.08 6.36
C PHE A 102 17.64 21.76 6.00
N GLY A 103 18.42 20.70 5.90
CA GLY A 103 17.97 19.32 5.64
C GLY A 103 17.15 18.67 6.77
N SER A 104 16.41 19.44 7.58
CA SER A 104 15.48 18.87 8.55
C SER A 104 14.18 18.46 7.86
N ALA A 105 13.77 17.20 8.06
CA ALA A 105 12.53 16.65 7.52
C ALA A 105 11.30 17.50 7.87
N GLU A 106 11.33 18.21 9.01
CA GLU A 106 10.27 19.11 9.46
C GLU A 106 10.01 20.28 8.51
N ASN A 107 11.07 20.89 7.94
CA ASN A 107 10.94 22.03 7.03
C ASN A 107 10.43 21.59 5.65
N ALA A 108 10.88 20.43 5.17
CA ALA A 108 10.36 19.82 3.94
C ALA A 108 8.87 19.46 4.07
N VAL A 109 8.47 18.91 5.22
CA VAL A 109 7.06 18.62 5.52
C VAL A 109 6.25 19.91 5.62
N ALA A 110 6.79 20.97 6.21
CA ALA A 110 6.12 22.27 6.26
C ALA A 110 5.87 22.86 4.86
N ALA A 111 6.84 22.73 3.95
CA ALA A 111 6.70 23.18 2.57
C ALA A 111 5.60 22.43 1.81
N LEU A 112 5.58 21.10 1.91
CA LEU A 112 4.54 20.28 1.28
C LEU A 112 3.16 20.51 1.90
N LYS A 113 3.06 20.67 3.22
CA LYS A 113 1.79 21.02 3.91
C LYS A 113 1.27 22.39 3.50
N ALA A 114 2.15 23.34 3.20
CA ALA A 114 1.79 24.66 2.71
C ALA A 114 1.30 24.64 1.25
N GLY A 115 1.45 23.52 0.54
CA GLY A 115 0.98 23.35 -0.84
C GLY A 115 2.07 23.49 -1.90
N ALA A 116 3.35 23.38 -1.53
CA ALA A 116 4.46 23.34 -2.48
C ALA A 116 4.38 22.09 -3.36
N PHE A 117 4.76 22.24 -4.62
CA PHE A 117 4.85 21.15 -5.59
C PHE A 117 5.92 20.13 -5.21
N ASP A 118 7.10 20.60 -4.78
CA ASP A 118 8.22 19.77 -4.38
C ASP A 118 9.24 20.60 -3.57
N TYR A 119 10.32 19.98 -3.09
CA TYR A 119 11.43 20.68 -2.44
C TYR A 119 12.80 20.15 -2.89
N LEU A 120 13.83 20.97 -2.74
CA LEU A 120 15.23 20.61 -2.97
C LEU A 120 16.08 21.06 -1.79
N THR A 121 17.08 20.26 -1.41
CA THR A 121 18.06 20.64 -0.38
C THR A 121 19.28 21.30 -1.02
N LYS A 122 19.80 22.38 -0.43
CA LYS A 122 21.15 22.89 -0.76
C LYS A 122 22.20 21.95 -0.13
N PRO A 123 23.30 21.60 -0.83
CA PRO A 123 23.67 22.01 -2.19
C PRO A 123 22.75 21.38 -3.25
N VAL A 124 22.30 22.18 -4.22
CA VAL A 124 21.33 21.75 -5.23
C VAL A 124 21.99 20.79 -6.23
N ASP A 125 21.50 19.55 -6.26
CA ASP A 125 21.86 18.57 -7.27
C ASP A 125 21.16 18.91 -8.60
N LEU A 126 21.94 19.19 -9.65
CA LEU A 126 21.44 19.58 -10.97
C LEU A 126 20.60 18.48 -11.63
N ASP A 127 20.85 17.20 -11.34
CA ASP A 127 20.06 16.11 -11.90
C ASP A 127 18.70 15.99 -11.21
N GLN A 128 18.65 16.25 -9.89
CA GLN A 128 17.39 16.35 -9.15
C GLN A 128 16.57 17.56 -9.60
N LEU A 129 17.22 18.71 -9.80
CA LEU A 129 16.59 19.90 -10.36
C LEU A 129 15.96 19.63 -11.74
N ARG A 130 16.71 18.99 -12.64
CA ARG A 130 16.21 18.62 -13.98
C ARG A 130 14.99 17.72 -13.90
N LEU A 131 14.99 16.75 -12.98
CA LEU A 131 13.87 15.85 -12.77
C LEU A 131 12.63 16.58 -12.26
N LEU A 132 12.80 17.47 -11.28
CA LEU A 132 11.75 18.29 -10.70
C LEU A 132 11.11 19.19 -11.76
N VAL A 133 11.94 19.90 -12.53
CA VAL A 133 11.48 20.81 -13.59
C VAL A 133 10.70 20.05 -14.67
N ARG A 134 11.19 18.88 -15.11
CA ARG A 134 10.45 18.02 -16.05
C ARG A 134 9.12 17.55 -15.46
N SER A 135 9.09 17.18 -14.17
CA SER A 135 7.86 16.77 -13.48
C SER A 135 6.84 17.90 -13.40
N ALA A 136 7.28 19.11 -13.06
CA ALA A 136 6.44 20.30 -12.97
C ALA A 136 5.80 20.65 -14.33
N LEU A 137 6.57 20.59 -15.41
CA LEU A 137 6.15 21.05 -16.74
C LEU A 137 5.38 20.01 -17.57
N ARG A 138 5.35 18.73 -17.17
CA ARG A 138 4.62 17.65 -17.86
C ARG A 138 3.11 17.87 -18.02
N GLY A 139 2.52 18.80 -17.28
CA GLY A 139 1.09 19.18 -17.42
C GLY A 139 0.81 20.25 -18.48
N LEU A 140 1.82 20.91 -19.03
CA LEU A 140 1.66 22.06 -19.94
C LEU A 140 1.79 21.70 -21.42
N SER A 141 2.35 20.53 -21.73
CA SER A 141 2.42 19.98 -23.09
C SER A 141 1.10 19.34 -23.57
N ALA A 142 0.09 19.26 -22.70
CA ALA A 142 -1.29 18.92 -23.04
C ALA A 142 -2.11 20.22 -23.15
N GLY A 143 -1.88 20.98 -24.21
CA GLY A 143 -2.61 22.21 -24.47
C GLY A 143 -4.10 21.94 -24.69
N GLY A 144 -4.92 22.46 -23.78
CA GLY A 144 -6.33 22.78 -24.02
C GLY A 144 -7.33 21.69 -23.67
N LYS A 145 -7.71 21.60 -22.39
CA LYS A 145 -9.08 21.36 -21.90
C LYS A 145 -9.10 21.49 -20.39
N GLN A 146 -9.37 22.69 -19.93
CA GLN A 146 -9.64 23.00 -18.53
C GLN A 146 -11.06 23.53 -18.47
N ALA A 147 -12.00 22.59 -18.36
CA ALA A 147 -13.38 22.75 -17.91
C ALA A 147 -14.07 21.39 -18.12
N ASP A 148 -13.80 20.45 -17.22
CA ASP A 148 -14.82 19.53 -16.71
C ASP A 148 -14.24 18.79 -15.50
N GLN A 149 -14.55 19.34 -14.33
CA GLN A 149 -14.66 18.55 -13.12
C GLN A 149 -15.96 17.75 -13.27
N ASP A 150 -15.92 16.64 -13.98
CA ASP A 150 -16.79 15.48 -13.80
C ASP A 150 -16.47 14.48 -14.91
N VAL A 151 -16.61 13.19 -14.59
CA VAL A 151 -16.32 12.04 -15.45
C VAL A 151 -14.83 11.70 -15.58
N LEU A 152 -14.32 11.01 -14.55
CA LEU A 152 -13.26 10.01 -14.72
C LEU A 152 -13.69 9.01 -15.82
N PRO A 153 -12.97 8.85 -16.94
CA PRO A 153 -13.09 7.64 -17.72
C PRO A 153 -12.38 6.52 -16.95
N ALA A 154 -13.12 5.44 -16.75
CA ALA A 154 -12.75 4.24 -16.02
C ALA A 154 -11.51 3.51 -16.57
N GLN A 155 -10.96 2.65 -15.70
CA GLN A 155 -10.00 1.54 -15.95
C GLN A 155 -8.52 1.70 -15.52
N GLY A 156 -8.22 2.47 -14.46
CA GLY A 156 -6.93 2.38 -13.73
C GLY A 156 -7.07 1.68 -12.35
N ALA A 157 -5.97 1.32 -11.68
CA ALA A 157 -5.98 0.71 -10.34
C ALA A 157 -6.61 1.58 -9.25
N LEU A 158 -6.65 2.91 -9.42
CA LEU A 158 -7.45 3.78 -8.57
C LEU A 158 -8.95 3.49 -8.68
N GLY A 159 -9.44 3.13 -9.87
CA GLY A 159 -10.81 2.67 -10.08
C GLY A 159 -11.09 1.27 -9.55
N ARG A 160 -10.05 0.47 -9.27
CA ARG A 160 -10.17 -0.83 -8.58
C ARG A 160 -10.38 -0.67 -7.06
N LEU A 161 -10.12 0.52 -6.50
CA LEU A 161 -10.45 0.85 -5.11
C LEU A 161 -11.89 1.35 -5.04
N ILE A 162 -12.81 0.40 -4.91
CA ILE A 162 -14.25 0.64 -4.94
C ILE A 162 -14.73 1.15 -3.58
N GLY A 163 -15.61 2.16 -3.61
CA GLY A 163 -16.21 2.77 -2.43
C GLY A 163 -16.33 4.28 -2.55
N GLU A 164 -17.28 4.83 -1.82
CA GLU A 164 -17.57 6.27 -1.73
C GLU A 164 -17.40 6.81 -0.31
N SER A 165 -17.08 5.94 0.67
CA SER A 165 -16.77 6.41 2.02
C SER A 165 -15.64 7.43 2.03
N ASP A 166 -15.73 8.40 2.94
CA ASP A 166 -14.70 9.44 3.13
C ASP A 166 -13.30 8.85 3.29
N SER A 167 -13.21 7.69 3.95
CA SER A 167 -11.96 6.95 4.15
C SER A 167 -11.32 6.51 2.83
N ILE A 168 -12.12 6.03 1.88
CA ILE A 168 -11.69 5.59 0.56
C ILE A 168 -11.40 6.78 -0.35
N VAL A 169 -12.20 7.84 -0.29
CA VAL A 169 -11.96 9.09 -1.02
C VAL A 169 -10.61 9.70 -0.59
N HIS A 170 -10.38 9.79 0.72
CA HIS A 170 -9.12 10.27 1.27
C HIS A 170 -7.95 9.36 0.88
N LEU A 171 -8.12 8.04 0.93
CA LEU A 171 -7.12 7.07 0.50
C LEU A 171 -6.73 7.26 -0.97
N ARG A 172 -7.70 7.41 -1.89
CA ARG A 172 -7.44 7.67 -3.32
C ARG A 172 -6.67 8.97 -3.52
N ALA A 173 -7.04 10.03 -2.80
CA ALA A 173 -6.34 11.31 -2.86
C ALA A 173 -4.88 11.20 -2.36
N MET A 174 -4.65 10.46 -1.27
CA MET A 174 -3.30 10.16 -0.78
C MET A 174 -2.49 9.37 -1.80
N ILE A 175 -3.06 8.32 -2.40
CA ILE A 175 -2.40 7.51 -3.43
C ILE A 175 -1.96 8.38 -4.61
N GLY A 176 -2.81 9.29 -5.07
CA GLY A 176 -2.46 10.24 -6.13
C GLY A 176 -1.25 11.11 -5.79
N ARG A 177 -1.15 11.60 -4.55
CA ARG A 177 0.03 12.35 -4.06
C ARG A 177 1.27 11.46 -3.94
N LEU A 178 1.11 10.25 -3.40
CA LEU A 178 2.20 9.30 -3.20
C LEU A 178 2.77 8.77 -4.51
N GLY A 179 1.96 8.66 -5.56
CA GLY A 179 2.43 8.31 -6.91
C GLY A 179 3.49 9.29 -7.42
N GLN A 180 3.30 10.59 -7.14
CA GLN A 180 4.20 11.66 -7.60
C GLN A 180 5.56 11.67 -6.90
N SER A 181 5.64 11.17 -5.66
CA SER A 181 6.89 11.04 -4.90
C SER A 181 7.59 9.71 -5.20
N MET A 182 8.92 9.65 -5.08
CA MET A 182 9.70 8.39 -5.11
C MET A 182 10.04 7.86 -3.72
N ALA A 183 9.54 8.49 -2.65
CA ALA A 183 9.79 8.05 -1.28
C ALA A 183 9.27 6.62 -1.04
N PRO A 184 9.96 5.82 -0.19
CA PRO A 184 9.43 4.56 0.32
C PRO A 184 8.09 4.78 1.02
N VAL A 185 7.13 3.91 0.74
CA VAL A 185 5.81 3.94 1.37
C VAL A 185 5.58 2.63 2.11
N SER A 186 5.17 2.74 3.37
CA SER A 186 4.73 1.61 4.19
C SER A 186 3.20 1.59 4.24
N ILE A 187 2.62 0.50 3.77
CA ILE A 187 1.17 0.30 3.67
C ILE A 187 0.73 -0.59 4.83
N PHE A 188 0.03 0.00 5.79
CA PHE A 188 -0.50 -0.70 6.95
C PHE A 188 -1.98 -1.04 6.74
N GLY A 189 -2.38 -2.26 7.09
CA GLY A 189 -3.78 -2.66 7.06
C GLY A 189 -3.97 -4.14 7.35
N GLU A 190 -5.16 -4.49 7.81
CA GLU A 190 -5.53 -5.87 8.13
C GLU A 190 -5.38 -6.80 6.91
N SER A 191 -5.31 -8.11 7.17
CA SER A 191 -5.28 -9.11 6.10
C SER A 191 -6.53 -8.99 5.23
N GLY A 192 -6.34 -9.03 3.91
CA GLY A 192 -7.43 -8.92 2.94
C GLY A 192 -8.05 -7.51 2.78
N SER A 193 -7.49 -6.46 3.39
CA SER A 193 -8.00 -5.07 3.27
C SER A 193 -7.79 -4.41 1.90
N GLY A 194 -6.88 -4.96 1.08
CA GLY A 194 -6.55 -4.44 -0.26
C GLY A 194 -5.18 -3.78 -0.38
N LYS A 195 -4.23 -4.07 0.53
CA LYS A 195 -2.87 -3.47 0.53
C LYS A 195 -2.14 -3.59 -0.82
N GLU A 196 -2.20 -4.73 -1.49
CA GLU A 196 -1.59 -4.91 -2.82
C GLU A 196 -2.26 -4.04 -3.89
N LEU A 197 -3.59 -3.89 -3.86
CA LEU A 197 -4.31 -3.01 -4.79
C LEU A 197 -3.87 -1.56 -4.61
N VAL A 198 -3.69 -1.14 -3.35
CA VAL A 198 -3.15 0.19 -3.01
C VAL A 198 -1.72 0.36 -3.54
N ALA A 199 -0.84 -0.63 -3.35
CA ALA A 199 0.52 -0.59 -3.88
C ALA A 199 0.56 -0.46 -5.41
N ARG A 200 -0.28 -1.24 -6.12
CA ARG A 200 -0.44 -1.15 -7.57
C ARG A 200 -0.96 0.22 -8.00
N ALA A 201 -1.93 0.77 -7.27
CA ALA A 201 -2.46 2.10 -7.55
C ALA A 201 -1.41 3.21 -7.36
N ILE A 202 -0.54 3.10 -6.35
CA ILE A 202 0.59 4.03 -6.17
C ILE A 202 1.56 3.93 -7.36
N HIS A 203 1.88 2.72 -7.80
CA HIS A 203 2.77 2.49 -8.94
C HIS A 203 2.19 3.06 -10.24
N GLU A 204 0.92 2.79 -10.55
CA GLU A 204 0.24 3.30 -11.74
C GLU A 204 0.07 4.83 -11.73
N ALA A 205 -0.04 5.44 -10.54
CA ALA A 205 -0.06 6.89 -10.37
C ALA A 205 1.34 7.53 -10.43
N SER A 206 2.41 6.74 -10.62
CA SER A 206 3.79 7.22 -10.54
C SER A 206 4.43 7.49 -11.89
N ALA A 207 5.59 8.17 -11.87
CA ALA A 207 6.44 8.32 -13.04
C ALA A 207 6.97 6.99 -13.60
N ARG A 208 6.87 5.89 -12.83
CA ARG A 208 7.30 4.53 -13.21
C ARG A 208 6.14 3.62 -13.63
N ARG A 209 4.95 4.17 -13.92
CA ARG A 209 3.75 3.37 -14.27
C ARG A 209 3.92 2.39 -15.43
N ASP A 210 4.81 2.72 -16.38
CA ASP A 210 5.09 1.92 -17.57
C ASP A 210 6.29 0.97 -17.35
N MET A 211 6.87 0.97 -16.15
CA MET A 211 8.01 0.14 -15.74
C MET A 211 7.54 -1.09 -14.94
N PRO A 212 8.40 -2.09 -14.71
CA PRO A 212 7.99 -3.30 -14.00
C PRO A 212 7.45 -3.03 -12.59
N PHE A 213 6.36 -3.71 -12.23
CA PHE A 213 5.87 -3.81 -10.86
C PHE A 213 6.03 -5.26 -10.40
N ILE A 214 7.00 -5.50 -9.51
CA ILE A 214 7.28 -6.82 -8.96
C ILE A 214 6.69 -6.89 -7.56
N ALA A 215 5.66 -7.72 -7.38
CA ALA A 215 5.06 -7.99 -6.08
C ALA A 215 5.62 -9.30 -5.51
N VAL A 216 6.09 -9.23 -4.26
CA VAL A 216 6.68 -10.36 -3.54
C VAL A 216 5.98 -10.50 -2.21
N ASN A 217 5.42 -11.69 -1.94
CA ASN A 217 4.93 -12.04 -0.62
C ASN A 217 6.06 -12.69 0.18
N CYS A 218 6.59 -11.99 1.18
CA CYS A 218 7.72 -12.44 1.98
C CYS A 218 7.40 -13.71 2.79
N GLY A 219 6.14 -13.91 3.20
CA GLY A 219 5.70 -15.10 3.94
C GLY A 219 5.50 -16.35 3.07
N ALA A 220 5.41 -16.19 1.74
CA ALA A 220 5.20 -17.31 0.82
C ALA A 220 6.51 -18.00 0.38
N ILE A 221 7.67 -17.39 0.64
CA ILE A 221 8.98 -17.88 0.22
C ILE A 221 9.64 -18.62 1.37
N THR A 222 10.17 -19.81 1.10
CA THR A 222 10.95 -20.54 2.10
C THR A 222 12.25 -19.80 2.43
N GLU A 223 12.63 -19.77 3.70
CA GLU A 223 13.80 -19.01 4.19
C GLU A 223 15.09 -19.33 3.40
N ASN A 224 15.30 -20.62 3.09
CA ASN A 224 16.48 -21.08 2.35
C ASN A 224 16.57 -20.54 0.90
N LEU A 225 15.43 -20.20 0.29
CA LEU A 225 15.38 -19.68 -1.08
C LEU A 225 15.24 -18.16 -1.13
N MET A 226 14.94 -17.52 0.00
CA MET A 226 14.61 -16.11 0.05
C MET A 226 15.74 -15.22 -0.47
N GLU A 227 16.99 -15.51 -0.10
CA GLU A 227 18.14 -14.75 -0.59
C GLU A 227 18.30 -14.87 -2.12
N ALA A 228 18.19 -16.10 -2.63
CA ALA A 228 18.37 -16.39 -4.05
C ALA A 228 17.24 -15.77 -4.91
N GLU A 229 15.99 -15.78 -4.42
CA GLU A 229 14.86 -15.16 -5.12
C GLU A 229 14.91 -13.63 -5.07
N PHE A 230 15.35 -13.02 -3.96
CA PHE A 230 15.48 -11.56 -3.86
C PHE A 230 16.64 -10.99 -4.68
N PHE A 231 17.84 -11.58 -4.56
CA PHE A 231 19.07 -11.01 -5.10
C PHE A 231 19.61 -11.74 -6.33
N GLY A 232 19.06 -12.90 -6.68
CA GLY A 232 19.57 -13.74 -7.76
C GLY A 232 20.80 -14.55 -7.34
N TYR A 233 21.26 -15.44 -8.23
CA TYR A 233 22.41 -16.30 -7.98
C TYR A 233 23.22 -16.56 -9.25
N ARG A 234 24.51 -16.84 -9.08
CA ARG A 234 25.40 -17.34 -10.14
C ARG A 234 25.37 -18.87 -10.19
N ARG A 235 25.72 -19.42 -11.35
CA ARG A 235 25.95 -20.86 -11.51
C ARG A 235 26.97 -21.34 -10.49
N GLY A 236 26.65 -22.41 -9.77
CA GLY A 236 27.50 -22.99 -8.74
C GLY A 236 27.43 -22.30 -7.37
N ALA A 237 26.51 -21.35 -7.15
CA ALA A 237 26.35 -20.69 -5.85
C ALA A 237 25.86 -21.63 -4.73
N PHE A 238 25.08 -22.66 -5.07
CA PHE A 238 24.62 -23.72 -4.17
C PHE A 238 24.28 -24.98 -4.98
N THR A 239 24.05 -26.10 -4.32
CA THR A 239 23.68 -27.38 -4.96
C THR A 239 22.36 -27.22 -5.73
N GLY A 240 22.39 -27.38 -7.06
CA GLY A 240 21.25 -27.15 -7.95
C GLY A 240 21.23 -25.79 -8.67
N ALA A 241 22.24 -24.94 -8.45
CA ALA A 241 22.42 -23.70 -9.19
C ALA A 241 23.06 -23.95 -10.58
N ASP A 242 22.32 -24.55 -11.50
CA ASP A 242 22.85 -24.99 -12.81
C ASP A 242 23.07 -23.83 -13.80
N ARG A 243 22.43 -22.68 -13.56
CA ARG A 243 22.53 -21.47 -14.39
C ARG A 243 22.50 -20.21 -13.54
N ASP A 244 22.95 -19.10 -14.12
CA ASP A 244 22.73 -17.78 -13.56
C ASP A 244 21.23 -17.43 -13.60
N ARG A 245 20.72 -16.81 -12.53
CA ARG A 245 19.33 -16.34 -12.45
C ARG A 245 19.27 -14.98 -11.77
N ASP A 246 18.46 -14.10 -12.33
CA ASP A 246 18.13 -12.79 -11.76
C ASP A 246 17.11 -12.92 -10.64
N GLY A 247 17.23 -12.08 -9.62
CA GLY A 247 16.28 -11.98 -8.51
C GLY A 247 15.27 -10.85 -8.71
N PHE A 248 14.41 -10.67 -7.71
CA PHE A 248 13.36 -9.66 -7.73
C PHE A 248 13.89 -8.23 -7.85
N PHE A 249 15.06 -7.94 -7.26
CA PHE A 249 15.68 -6.61 -7.40
C PHE A 249 16.07 -6.30 -8.84
N GLN A 250 16.64 -7.25 -9.56
CA GLN A 250 16.99 -7.09 -10.96
C GLN A 250 15.73 -7.04 -11.84
N ALA A 251 14.75 -7.90 -11.57
CA ALA A 251 13.47 -7.89 -12.30
C ALA A 251 12.68 -6.58 -12.12
N ALA A 252 12.85 -5.90 -10.98
CA ALA A 252 12.19 -4.63 -10.67
C ALA A 252 12.98 -3.40 -11.13
N ALA A 253 14.17 -3.56 -11.74
CA ALA A 253 15.04 -2.46 -12.07
C ALA A 253 14.34 -1.38 -12.93
N GLY A 254 14.48 -0.11 -12.55
CA GLY A 254 13.79 1.04 -13.14
C GLY A 254 12.31 1.16 -12.73
N GLY A 255 11.75 0.14 -12.09
CA GLY A 255 10.35 0.01 -11.71
C GLY A 255 10.13 0.08 -10.20
N THR A 256 9.21 -0.76 -9.70
CA THR A 256 8.79 -0.81 -8.29
C THR A 256 8.83 -2.23 -7.77
N LEU A 257 9.43 -2.43 -6.60
CA LEU A 257 9.41 -3.67 -5.85
C LEU A 257 8.47 -3.50 -4.65
N PHE A 258 7.40 -4.27 -4.64
CA PHE A 258 6.42 -4.33 -3.56
C PHE A 258 6.69 -5.54 -2.67
N LEU A 259 6.94 -5.27 -1.39
CA LEU A 259 7.24 -6.26 -0.37
C LEU A 259 6.03 -6.44 0.55
N ASP A 260 5.19 -7.44 0.25
CA ASP A 260 4.03 -7.79 1.06
C ASP A 260 4.43 -8.64 2.25
N GLU A 261 3.77 -8.40 3.37
CA GLU A 261 4.08 -9.00 4.68
C GLU A 261 5.57 -8.88 5.07
N ILE A 262 6.11 -7.66 5.00
CA ILE A 262 7.53 -7.37 5.33
C ILE A 262 7.95 -7.84 6.73
N ALA A 263 6.99 -7.93 7.66
CA ALA A 263 7.19 -8.43 9.01
C ALA A 263 7.64 -9.91 9.06
N GLU A 264 7.35 -10.69 8.03
CA GLU A 264 7.71 -12.12 7.92
C GLU A 264 9.17 -12.34 7.48
N LEU A 265 9.91 -11.26 7.15
CA LEU A 265 11.31 -11.40 6.76
C LEU A 265 12.18 -11.84 7.93
N PRO A 266 12.99 -12.91 7.78
CA PRO A 266 14.02 -13.26 8.74
C PRO A 266 15.03 -12.11 8.95
N VAL A 267 15.55 -11.98 10.18
CA VAL A 267 16.48 -10.89 10.55
C VAL A 267 17.71 -10.85 9.64
N ALA A 268 18.22 -12.00 9.18
CA ALA A 268 19.34 -12.07 8.25
C ALA A 268 19.02 -11.40 6.90
N MET A 269 17.80 -11.58 6.39
CA MET A 269 17.33 -10.95 5.16
C MET A 269 17.07 -9.46 5.34
N GLN A 270 16.62 -9.03 6.51
CA GLN A 270 16.44 -7.61 6.83
C GLN A 270 17.76 -6.82 6.72
N VAL A 271 18.90 -7.40 7.11
CA VAL A 271 20.23 -6.79 6.96
C VAL A 271 20.60 -6.59 5.49
N LYS A 272 20.38 -7.62 4.66
CA LYS A 272 20.70 -7.57 3.23
C LYS A 272 19.80 -6.60 2.48
N LEU A 273 18.51 -6.60 2.83
CA LEU A 273 17.53 -5.65 2.31
C LEU A 273 17.92 -4.20 2.65
N LEU A 274 18.30 -3.94 3.91
CA LEU A 274 18.76 -2.61 4.32
C LEU A 274 19.95 -2.12 3.48
N ARG A 275 20.96 -2.97 3.29
CA ARG A 275 22.12 -2.65 2.44
C ARG A 275 21.70 -2.35 1.01
N ALA A 276 20.84 -3.17 0.42
CA ALA A 276 20.34 -2.95 -0.93
C ALA A 276 19.63 -1.59 -1.09
N ILE A 277 18.85 -1.17 -0.08
CA ILE A 277 18.13 0.11 -0.10
C ILE A 277 19.07 1.31 0.15
N GLN A 278 20.11 1.15 0.96
CA GLN A 278 21.07 2.20 1.27
C GLN A 278 22.07 2.43 0.12
N GLU A 279 22.67 1.34 -0.36
CA GLU A 279 23.76 1.37 -1.34
C GLU A 279 23.23 1.43 -2.78
N ARG A 280 21.92 1.16 -3.00
CA ARG A 280 21.29 1.02 -4.33
C ARG A 280 22.03 0.03 -5.22
N ARG A 281 22.54 -1.03 -4.59
CA ARG A 281 23.34 -2.08 -5.19
C ARG A 281 22.95 -3.42 -4.60
N VAL A 282 22.98 -4.45 -5.43
CA VAL A 282 22.70 -5.82 -5.00
C VAL A 282 23.80 -6.75 -5.49
N ARG A 283 24.07 -7.78 -4.70
CA ARG A 283 25.05 -8.82 -5.01
C ARG A 283 24.32 -10.14 -5.18
N LYS A 284 24.48 -10.78 -6.33
CA LYS A 284 23.97 -12.15 -6.54
C LYS A 284 24.68 -13.11 -5.58
N VAL A 285 23.95 -14.12 -5.12
CA VAL A 285 24.54 -15.21 -4.30
C VAL A 285 25.65 -15.89 -5.10
N GLY A 286 26.82 -16.04 -4.49
CA GLY A 286 28.02 -16.59 -5.12
C GLY A 286 28.77 -15.63 -6.05
N ALA A 287 28.31 -14.38 -6.23
CA ALA A 287 29.05 -13.36 -6.94
C ALA A 287 29.91 -12.50 -6.00
N THR A 288 31.01 -11.96 -6.52
CA THR A 288 31.85 -10.97 -5.81
C THR A 288 31.51 -9.54 -6.17
N ALA A 289 30.99 -9.32 -7.39
CA ALA A 289 30.61 -8.00 -7.89
C ALA A 289 29.20 -7.59 -7.43
N GLU A 290 29.02 -6.29 -7.23
CA GLU A 290 27.74 -5.65 -6.95
C GLU A 290 27.21 -4.94 -8.20
N ASP A 291 25.92 -5.12 -8.46
CA ASP A 291 25.21 -4.53 -9.58
C ASP A 291 24.36 -3.34 -9.08
N PRO A 292 24.45 -2.15 -9.70
CA PRO A 292 23.58 -1.02 -9.35
C PRO A 292 22.14 -1.32 -9.73
N VAL A 293 21.21 -1.02 -8.82
CA VAL A 293 19.78 -1.27 -9.01
C VAL A 293 18.97 -0.06 -8.55
N ASP A 294 18.25 0.54 -9.50
CA ASP A 294 17.34 1.66 -9.25
C ASP A 294 15.89 1.15 -9.10
N VAL A 295 15.47 0.88 -7.87
CA VAL A 295 14.15 0.31 -7.57
C VAL A 295 13.44 1.17 -6.54
N ARG A 296 12.19 1.54 -6.83
CA ARG A 296 11.30 2.13 -5.83
C ARG A 296 10.76 1.02 -4.91
N ILE A 297 10.86 1.21 -3.60
CA ILE A 297 10.38 0.24 -2.62
C ILE A 297 9.00 0.66 -2.10
N LEU A 298 8.05 -0.26 -2.13
CA LEU A 298 6.80 -0.20 -1.39
C LEU A 298 6.76 -1.42 -0.47
N CYS A 299 6.31 -1.27 0.78
CA CYS A 299 6.13 -2.42 1.67
C CYS A 299 4.74 -2.43 2.29
N ALA A 300 4.27 -3.61 2.68
CA ALA A 300 3.01 -3.78 3.36
C ALA A 300 3.13 -4.73 4.55
N THR A 301 2.32 -4.49 5.58
CA THR A 301 2.15 -5.44 6.69
C THR A 301 0.85 -5.17 7.44
N HIS A 302 0.32 -6.21 8.08
CA HIS A 302 -0.74 -6.09 9.09
C HIS A 302 -0.20 -6.07 10.52
N GLN A 303 1.08 -6.37 10.72
CA GLN A 303 1.70 -6.46 12.04
C GLN A 303 2.24 -5.08 12.48
N GLU A 304 2.17 -4.83 13.79
CA GLU A 304 2.78 -3.63 14.38
C GLU A 304 4.30 -3.78 14.46
N LEU A 305 5.02 -3.20 13.48
CA LEU A 305 6.48 -3.30 13.40
C LEU A 305 7.20 -2.82 14.66
N GLN A 306 6.65 -1.82 15.37
CA GLN A 306 7.23 -1.34 16.63
C GLN A 306 7.28 -2.43 17.72
N LYS A 307 6.25 -3.27 17.82
CA LYS A 307 6.25 -4.42 18.74
C LYS A 307 7.29 -5.46 18.33
N LEU A 308 7.47 -5.68 17.02
CA LEU A 308 8.47 -6.60 16.51
C LEU A 308 9.89 -6.10 16.79
N ILE A 309 10.14 -4.79 16.70
CA ILE A 309 11.41 -4.16 17.08
C ILE A 309 11.69 -4.40 18.57
N ALA A 310 10.71 -4.16 19.44
CA ALA A 310 10.86 -4.40 20.88
C ALA A 310 11.19 -5.87 21.20
N SER A 311 10.65 -6.82 20.42
CA SER A 311 10.95 -8.25 20.54
C SER A 311 12.23 -8.72 19.81
N GLY A 312 12.97 -7.82 19.17
CA GLY A 312 14.18 -8.16 18.40
C GLY A 312 13.94 -8.94 17.10
N ARG A 313 12.67 -9.05 16.65
CA ARG A 313 12.28 -9.76 15.41
C ARG A 313 12.30 -8.87 14.17
N PHE A 314 12.32 -7.55 14.36
CA PHE A 314 12.45 -6.59 13.27
C PHE A 314 13.52 -5.55 13.61
N ARG A 315 14.37 -5.22 12.64
CA ARG A 315 15.45 -4.25 12.89
C ARG A 315 14.95 -2.82 12.83
N GLN A 316 15.40 -2.03 13.80
CA GLN A 316 15.03 -0.62 13.92
C GLN A 316 15.56 0.23 12.76
N ASP A 317 16.76 -0.04 12.27
CA ASP A 317 17.38 0.67 11.14
C ASP A 317 16.62 0.47 9.83
N LEU A 318 16.17 -0.76 9.55
CA LEU A 318 15.31 -1.07 8.41
C LEU A 318 13.94 -0.39 8.53
N PHE A 319 13.35 -0.38 9.73
CA PHE A 319 12.07 0.30 9.96
C PHE A 319 12.12 1.77 9.56
N TYR A 320 13.12 2.53 10.02
CA TYR A 320 13.25 3.94 9.68
C TYR A 320 13.53 4.19 8.18
N ARG A 321 14.13 3.22 7.48
CA ARG A 321 14.39 3.35 6.04
C ARG A 321 13.17 3.03 5.17
N LEU A 322 12.30 2.14 5.63
CA LEU A 322 11.07 1.74 4.93
C LEU A 322 9.88 2.63 5.28
N ASN A 323 9.73 3.03 6.54
CA ASN A 323 8.60 3.80 7.03
C ASN A 323 8.83 5.30 6.94
N VAL A 324 9.06 5.79 5.71
CA VAL A 324 9.18 7.24 5.45
C VAL A 324 7.79 7.87 5.36
N ILE A 325 6.87 7.20 4.66
CA ILE A 325 5.46 7.60 4.61
C ILE A 325 4.59 6.39 4.93
N GLU A 326 3.81 6.49 6.01
CA GLU A 326 2.82 5.47 6.39
C GLU A 326 1.47 5.76 5.73
N LEU A 327 0.91 4.77 5.06
CA LEU A 327 -0.42 4.79 4.47
C LEU A 327 -1.29 3.70 5.08
N ARG A 328 -2.39 4.09 5.72
CA ARG A 328 -3.33 3.14 6.33
C ARG A 328 -4.47 2.81 5.38
N VAL A 329 -4.69 1.50 5.18
CA VAL A 329 -5.82 0.97 4.41
C VAL A 329 -6.95 0.68 5.38
N PRO A 330 -8.13 1.30 5.23
CA PRO A 330 -9.25 1.07 6.12
C PRO A 330 -9.78 -0.36 5.94
N SER A 331 -10.14 -0.98 7.04
CA SER A 331 -10.78 -2.29 7.06
C SER A 331 -12.22 -2.22 6.56
N LEU A 332 -12.77 -3.33 6.10
CA LEU A 332 -14.11 -3.40 5.54
C LEU A 332 -15.20 -2.99 6.55
N HIS A 333 -15.03 -3.37 7.82
CA HIS A 333 -15.94 -2.98 8.91
C HIS A 333 -15.93 -1.47 9.22
N GLN A 334 -14.89 -0.74 8.80
CA GLN A 334 -14.81 0.72 8.94
C GLN A 334 -15.50 1.45 7.77
N ARG A 335 -15.84 0.71 6.71
CA ARG A 335 -16.47 1.22 5.48
C ARG A 335 -17.67 0.37 5.05
N VAL A 336 -18.56 0.05 6.01
CA VAL A 336 -19.75 -0.80 5.79
C VAL A 336 -20.63 -0.29 4.65
N GLY A 337 -20.72 1.03 4.46
CA GLY A 337 -21.47 1.65 3.36
C GLY A 337 -20.96 1.27 1.96
N ASP A 338 -19.69 0.88 1.82
CA ASP A 338 -19.08 0.49 0.54
C ASP A 338 -19.31 -0.99 0.20
N ILE A 339 -19.76 -1.82 1.15
CA ILE A 339 -19.96 -3.27 0.95
C ILE A 339 -20.84 -3.60 -0.27
N PRO A 340 -22.00 -2.93 -0.51
CA PRO A 340 -22.84 -3.26 -1.65
C PRO A 340 -22.12 -3.05 -3.00
N ALA A 341 -21.41 -1.92 -3.14
CA ALA A 341 -20.68 -1.60 -4.37
C ALA A 341 -19.48 -2.55 -4.58
N ILE A 342 -18.76 -2.89 -3.51
CA ILE A 342 -17.66 -3.86 -3.55
C ILE A 342 -18.20 -5.25 -3.95
N ALA A 343 -19.30 -5.69 -3.35
CA ALA A 343 -19.90 -6.99 -3.61
C ALA A 343 -20.41 -7.12 -5.05
N ASP A 344 -21.09 -6.10 -5.58
CA ASP A 344 -21.55 -6.07 -6.98
C ASP A 344 -20.38 -6.21 -7.96
N SER A 345 -19.29 -5.48 -7.73
CA SER A 345 -18.11 -5.58 -8.58
C SER A 345 -17.40 -6.93 -8.48
N ILE A 346 -17.35 -7.53 -7.30
CA ILE A 346 -16.76 -8.86 -7.11
C ILE A 346 -17.62 -9.89 -7.86
N LEU A 347 -18.94 -9.86 -7.71
CA LEU A 347 -19.86 -10.76 -8.40
C LEU A 347 -19.75 -10.65 -9.92
N ARG A 348 -19.69 -9.41 -10.44
CA ARG A 348 -19.47 -9.18 -11.88
C ARG A 348 -18.16 -9.83 -12.36
N ARG A 349 -17.07 -9.63 -11.62
CA ARG A 349 -15.75 -10.19 -11.95
C ARG A 349 -15.73 -11.72 -11.90
N ILE A 350 -16.38 -12.33 -10.90
CA ILE A 350 -16.47 -13.79 -10.79
C ILE A 350 -17.35 -14.34 -11.93
N GLY A 351 -18.49 -13.70 -12.20
CA GLY A 351 -19.40 -14.10 -13.28
C GLY A 351 -18.73 -14.07 -14.66
N GLU A 352 -18.01 -12.99 -14.98
CA GLU A 352 -17.24 -12.85 -16.23
C GLU A 352 -16.18 -13.95 -16.38
N ARG A 353 -15.45 -14.28 -15.30
CA ARG A 353 -14.41 -15.32 -15.33
C ARG A 353 -15.01 -16.72 -15.51
N SER A 354 -16.16 -16.97 -14.90
CA SER A 354 -16.82 -18.28 -14.89
C SER A 354 -17.83 -18.47 -16.02
N GLY A 355 -18.05 -17.45 -16.86
CA GLY A 355 -19.07 -17.48 -17.91
C GLY A 355 -20.50 -17.57 -17.37
N LEU A 356 -20.74 -17.13 -16.13
CA LEU A 356 -22.04 -17.17 -15.47
C LEU A 356 -22.82 -15.88 -15.75
N PRO A 357 -24.17 -15.93 -15.75
CA PRO A 357 -24.98 -14.74 -15.87
C PRO A 357 -24.72 -13.77 -14.70
N PRO A 358 -24.95 -12.46 -14.88
CA PRO A 358 -24.73 -11.49 -13.82
C PRO A 358 -25.69 -11.74 -12.67
N SER A 359 -25.16 -12.22 -11.54
CA SER A 359 -25.93 -12.44 -10.32
C SER A 359 -26.00 -11.19 -9.46
N ARG A 360 -27.11 -11.00 -8.76
CA ARG A 360 -27.34 -9.88 -7.84
C ARG A 360 -27.58 -10.39 -6.43
N LEU A 361 -27.27 -9.57 -5.43
CA LEU A 361 -27.62 -9.85 -4.04
C LEU A 361 -29.03 -9.30 -3.76
N SER A 362 -29.85 -10.09 -3.06
CA SER A 362 -31.10 -9.56 -2.52
C SER A 362 -30.84 -8.54 -1.41
N GLU A 363 -31.82 -7.69 -1.11
CA GLU A 363 -31.70 -6.72 -0.01
C GLU A 363 -31.37 -7.41 1.33
N GLY A 364 -31.99 -8.56 1.59
CA GLY A 364 -31.71 -9.36 2.78
C GLY A 364 -30.27 -9.87 2.84
N ALA A 365 -29.69 -10.25 1.69
CA ALA A 365 -28.30 -10.66 1.59
C ALA A 365 -27.34 -9.50 1.85
N ILE A 366 -27.63 -8.32 1.31
CA ILE A 366 -26.83 -7.10 1.57
C ILE A 366 -26.85 -6.74 3.05
N GLU A 367 -28.02 -6.75 3.70
CA GLU A 367 -28.13 -6.46 5.12
C GLU A 367 -27.46 -7.51 6.01
N ALA A 368 -27.41 -8.76 5.57
CA ALA A 368 -26.64 -9.81 6.25
C ALA A 368 -25.13 -9.54 6.14
N LEU A 369 -24.64 -9.18 4.94
CA LEU A 369 -23.24 -8.80 4.73
C LEU A 369 -22.86 -7.58 5.58
N LYS A 370 -23.67 -6.51 5.61
CA LYS A 370 -23.38 -5.32 6.41
C LYS A 370 -23.23 -5.58 7.91
N ARG A 371 -23.90 -6.61 8.44
CA ARG A 371 -23.82 -7.02 9.85
C ARG A 371 -22.63 -7.93 10.16
N HIS A 372 -21.99 -8.50 9.14
CA HIS A 372 -20.87 -9.42 9.33
C HIS A 372 -19.58 -8.65 9.67
N PRO A 373 -18.75 -9.14 10.61
CA PRO A 373 -17.55 -8.42 11.08
C PRO A 373 -16.39 -8.41 10.07
N PHE A 374 -16.34 -9.38 9.15
CA PHE A 374 -15.28 -9.57 8.14
C PHE A 374 -13.83 -9.52 8.68
N PRO A 375 -13.42 -10.46 9.56
CA PRO A 375 -12.02 -10.57 9.99
C PRO A 375 -11.00 -10.73 8.84
N GLY A 376 -11.42 -11.31 7.70
CA GLY A 376 -10.61 -11.42 6.47
C GLY A 376 -10.89 -10.33 5.43
N ASN A 377 -11.63 -9.28 5.80
CA ASN A 377 -11.92 -8.10 4.99
C ASN A 377 -12.47 -8.45 3.59
N VAL A 378 -11.97 -7.80 2.53
CA VAL A 378 -12.45 -7.96 1.16
C VAL A 378 -12.14 -9.36 0.63
N ARG A 379 -11.06 -10.00 1.07
CA ARG A 379 -10.73 -11.38 0.67
C ARG A 379 -11.74 -12.39 1.19
N GLU A 380 -12.21 -12.20 2.41
CA GLU A 380 -13.29 -13.02 2.97
C GLU A 380 -14.61 -12.78 2.24
N LEU A 381 -14.95 -11.51 1.97
CA LEU A 381 -16.13 -11.17 1.16
C LEU A 381 -16.08 -11.85 -0.21
N GLU A 382 -14.93 -11.82 -0.88
CA GLU A 382 -14.74 -12.50 -2.17
C GLU A 382 -14.99 -14.01 -2.06
N ASN A 383 -14.39 -14.68 -1.07
CA ASN A 383 -14.59 -16.11 -0.85
C ASN A 383 -16.05 -16.47 -0.53
N ILE A 384 -16.74 -15.62 0.24
CA ILE A 384 -18.17 -15.79 0.56
C ILE A 384 -19.00 -15.73 -0.72
N LEU A 385 -18.78 -14.70 -1.55
CA LEU A 385 -19.52 -14.49 -2.79
C LEU A 385 -19.22 -15.56 -3.84
N GLU A 386 -17.96 -16.00 -3.95
CA GLU A 386 -17.55 -17.09 -4.85
C GLU A 386 -18.25 -18.40 -4.47
N ARG A 387 -18.26 -18.73 -3.17
CA ARG A 387 -18.97 -19.92 -2.66
C ARG A 387 -20.47 -19.81 -2.84
N ALA A 388 -21.07 -18.65 -2.55
CA ALA A 388 -22.50 -18.42 -2.75
C ALA A 388 -22.88 -18.63 -4.22
N LEU A 389 -22.10 -18.08 -5.16
CA LEU A 389 -22.34 -18.23 -6.58
C LEU A 389 -22.19 -19.68 -7.08
N ALA A 390 -21.22 -20.42 -6.54
CA ALA A 390 -21.01 -21.83 -6.89
C ALA A 390 -22.15 -22.75 -6.42
N LEU A 391 -22.86 -22.37 -5.35
CA LEU A 391 -23.94 -23.15 -4.76
C LEU A 391 -25.34 -22.66 -5.16
N ALA A 392 -25.44 -21.46 -5.74
CA ALA A 392 -26.70 -20.86 -6.11
C ALA A 392 -27.35 -21.56 -7.32
N THR A 393 -28.66 -21.72 -7.23
CA THR A 393 -29.51 -22.26 -8.32
C THR A 393 -30.27 -21.17 -9.08
N GLY A 394 -30.06 -19.88 -8.74
CA GLY A 394 -30.76 -18.73 -9.32
C GLY A 394 -29.85 -17.52 -9.59
N VAL A 395 -30.44 -16.50 -10.24
CA VAL A 395 -29.75 -15.23 -10.61
C VAL A 395 -29.64 -14.27 -9.42
N GLU A 396 -30.51 -14.41 -8.42
CA GLU A 396 -30.49 -13.60 -7.21
C GLU A 396 -30.03 -14.43 -6.01
N LEU A 397 -28.95 -13.99 -5.37
CA LEU A 397 -28.36 -14.59 -4.17
C LEU A 397 -29.10 -14.09 -2.93
N GLN A 398 -29.68 -15.02 -2.18
CA GLN A 398 -30.37 -14.76 -0.93
C GLN A 398 -29.40 -14.80 0.27
N ALA A 399 -29.83 -14.27 1.41
CA ALA A 399 -29.01 -14.25 2.63
C ALA A 399 -28.55 -15.66 3.07
N GLN A 400 -29.37 -16.68 2.82
CA GLN A 400 -29.09 -18.08 3.15
C GLN A 400 -27.96 -18.67 2.29
N ASP A 401 -27.81 -18.19 1.06
CA ASP A 401 -26.80 -18.67 0.11
C ASP A 401 -25.39 -18.20 0.51
N LEU A 402 -25.28 -17.10 1.27
CA LEU A 402 -24.01 -16.57 1.74
C LEU A 402 -23.31 -17.48 2.75
N GLN A 403 -24.07 -18.34 3.45
CA GLN A 403 -23.57 -19.24 4.49
C GLN A 403 -22.65 -18.51 5.49
N LEU A 404 -23.05 -17.30 5.91
CA LEU A 404 -22.30 -16.53 6.89
C LEU A 404 -22.27 -17.34 8.19
N GLN A 405 -21.08 -17.61 8.70
CA GLN A 405 -20.95 -18.23 10.01
C GLN A 405 -21.45 -17.22 11.04
N GLU A 406 -22.45 -17.59 11.83
CA GLU A 406 -22.79 -16.86 13.04
C GLU A 406 -21.60 -16.99 14.00
N LEU A 407 -20.66 -16.05 13.91
CA LEU A 407 -19.75 -15.77 15.00
C LEU A 407 -20.64 -15.38 16.16
N ALA A 408 -20.86 -16.32 17.08
CA ALA A 408 -21.68 -16.17 18.26
C ALA A 408 -21.40 -14.80 18.86
N ALA A 409 -22.34 -13.87 18.69
CA ALA A 409 -22.34 -12.63 19.41
C ALA A 409 -22.27 -13.03 20.89
N ALA A 410 -21.24 -12.55 21.60
CA ALA A 410 -21.24 -12.60 23.05
C ALA A 410 -22.62 -12.10 23.51
N PRO A 411 -23.34 -12.84 24.36
CA PRO A 411 -24.71 -12.47 24.72
C PRO A 411 -24.68 -11.06 25.28
N ALA A 412 -25.42 -10.16 24.63
CA ALA A 412 -25.66 -8.83 25.16
C ALA A 412 -26.22 -8.96 26.58
N PRO A 413 -25.81 -8.09 27.53
CA PRO A 413 -26.31 -8.14 28.88
C PRO A 413 -27.81 -7.87 28.85
N GLN A 414 -28.61 -8.93 29.02
CA GLN A 414 -30.04 -8.80 29.25
C GLN A 414 -30.22 -8.09 30.58
N GLY A 415 -30.90 -6.93 30.55
CA GLY A 415 -31.29 -6.18 31.72
C GLY A 415 -32.19 -7.02 32.66
N PRO A 416 -32.35 -6.58 33.92
CA PRO A 416 -32.91 -7.42 34.98
C PRO A 416 -34.42 -7.56 34.78
N ALA A 417 -34.90 -8.80 34.71
CA ALA A 417 -36.31 -9.14 34.86
C ALA A 417 -36.54 -9.80 36.24
N PRO A 418 -37.75 -9.64 36.82
CA PRO A 418 -37.93 -9.59 38.26
C PRO A 418 -38.10 -10.96 38.92
N GLU A 419 -37.75 -10.95 40.21
CA GLU A 419 -37.80 -12.00 41.21
C GLU A 419 -39.26 -12.37 41.58
N VAL A 420 -39.68 -13.63 41.40
CA VAL A 420 -40.88 -14.17 42.07
C VAL A 420 -40.69 -15.67 42.43
N ALA A 421 -40.53 -15.89 43.73
CA ALA A 421 -40.97 -17.00 44.60
C ALA A 421 -40.82 -18.49 44.18
N ALA A 422 -40.03 -19.23 44.97
CA ALA A 422 -40.16 -20.68 45.22
C ALA A 422 -41.27 -20.96 46.27
N PRO A 423 -41.90 -22.16 46.39
CA PRO A 423 -41.27 -23.42 46.88
C PRO A 423 -41.97 -24.74 46.36
N PRO A 424 -41.80 -25.97 46.94
CA PRO A 424 -40.59 -26.73 47.37
C PRO A 424 -40.46 -28.19 46.80
N ALA A 425 -39.22 -28.72 46.90
CA ALA A 425 -38.68 -30.11 47.05
C ALA A 425 -39.60 -31.36 47.03
N ALA A 426 -39.26 -32.59 46.58
CA ALA A 426 -38.10 -33.34 45.99
C ALA A 426 -38.62 -34.78 45.60
N PRO A 427 -37.86 -35.88 45.30
CA PRO A 427 -36.43 -36.09 44.92
C PRO A 427 -36.15 -37.10 43.73
N ALA A 428 -34.88 -37.11 43.26
CA ALA A 428 -34.04 -38.24 42.73
C ALA A 428 -34.47 -38.99 41.43
N ALA A 429 -33.63 -39.32 40.43
CA ALA A 429 -32.18 -39.53 40.24
C ALA A 429 -31.85 -39.63 38.71
N PRO A 430 -30.63 -40.02 38.24
CA PRO A 430 -29.28 -39.54 38.50
C PRO A 430 -28.64 -38.88 37.25
N GLU A 431 -27.73 -37.92 37.47
CA GLU A 431 -27.00 -37.19 36.43
C GLU A 431 -25.75 -37.95 35.95
N LEU A 432 -25.52 -37.88 34.63
CA LEU A 432 -24.29 -38.26 33.94
C LEU A 432 -23.21 -37.19 34.19
N PRO A 433 -21.96 -37.53 34.53
CA PRO A 433 -20.93 -36.53 34.77
C PRO A 433 -20.41 -36.00 33.43
N GLY A 434 -20.72 -34.75 33.13
CA GLY A 434 -20.21 -34.03 31.97
C GLY A 434 -20.05 -32.55 32.26
N SER A 435 -18.81 -32.08 32.14
CA SER A 435 -18.40 -30.66 32.03
C SER A 435 -18.49 -29.78 33.27
N GLU A 436 -17.50 -29.93 34.16
CA GLU A 436 -16.86 -28.75 34.74
C GLU A 436 -15.49 -28.55 34.08
N VAL A 437 -15.40 -27.64 33.11
CA VAL A 437 -14.13 -26.98 32.78
C VAL A 437 -14.30 -25.51 33.09
N GLY A 438 -14.35 -25.22 34.38
CA GLY A 438 -14.24 -23.88 34.95
C GLY A 438 -12.78 -23.51 35.14
N LYS A 439 -12.33 -22.48 34.41
CA LYS A 439 -11.35 -21.46 34.82
C LYS A 439 -10.25 -21.90 35.81
N SER A 440 -9.24 -22.63 35.33
CA SER A 440 -7.89 -22.59 35.89
C SER A 440 -6.88 -23.02 34.82
N VAL A 441 -5.72 -22.37 34.77
CA VAL A 441 -4.62 -22.78 33.89
C VAL A 441 -4.10 -24.13 34.42
N PRO A 442 -4.06 -25.20 33.60
CA PRO A 442 -3.52 -26.48 34.04
C PRO A 442 -2.06 -26.33 34.48
N THR A 443 -1.72 -26.87 35.66
CA THR A 443 -0.35 -26.85 36.21
C THR A 443 0.64 -27.68 35.38
N ASP A 444 0.14 -28.65 34.62
CA ASP A 444 0.90 -29.44 33.67
C ASP A 444 0.11 -29.56 32.35
N LEU A 445 0.55 -28.79 31.36
CA LEU A 445 -0.07 -28.73 30.04
C LEU A 445 0.05 -30.06 29.29
N GLU A 446 1.13 -30.81 29.48
CA GLU A 446 1.37 -32.06 28.74
C GLU A 446 0.45 -33.18 29.25
N ALA A 447 0.28 -33.28 30.57
CA ALA A 447 -0.66 -34.21 31.18
C ALA A 447 -2.12 -33.88 30.79
N TYR A 448 -2.50 -32.59 30.79
CA TYR A 448 -3.84 -32.14 30.41
C TYR A 448 -4.15 -32.41 28.93
N LEU A 449 -3.25 -32.04 28.01
CA LEU A 449 -3.42 -32.35 26.59
C LEU A 449 -3.47 -33.86 26.35
N GLY A 450 -2.70 -34.65 27.11
CA GLY A 450 -2.75 -36.10 27.08
C GLY A 450 -4.08 -36.70 27.54
N SER A 451 -4.75 -36.13 28.55
CA SER A 451 -6.06 -36.59 28.99
C SER A 451 -7.15 -36.24 27.98
N VAL A 452 -7.14 -35.01 27.45
CA VAL A 452 -8.07 -34.57 26.40
C VAL A 452 -7.92 -35.43 25.14
N GLU A 453 -6.67 -35.74 24.76
CA GLU A 453 -6.40 -36.62 23.61
C GLU A 453 -6.90 -38.05 23.86
N ARG A 454 -6.70 -38.60 25.07
CA ARG A 454 -7.20 -39.92 25.45
C ARG A 454 -8.73 -39.98 25.36
N ASP A 455 -9.42 -38.99 25.91
CA ASP A 455 -10.88 -38.96 25.96
C ASP A 455 -11.48 -38.87 24.56
N ALA A 456 -10.88 -38.05 23.68
CA ALA A 456 -11.28 -37.96 22.27
C ALA A 456 -11.11 -39.29 21.52
N ILE A 457 -10.01 -40.01 21.74
CA ILE A 457 -9.77 -41.31 21.10
C ILE A 457 -10.73 -42.39 21.62
N VAL A 458 -10.99 -42.42 22.93
CA VAL A 458 -11.94 -43.37 23.53
C VAL A 458 -13.37 -43.11 23.04
N ALA A 459 -13.80 -41.85 23.00
CA ALA A 459 -15.12 -41.47 22.50
C ALA A 459 -15.28 -41.82 21.01
N ALA A 460 -14.25 -41.62 20.19
CA ALA A 460 -14.27 -42.01 18.79
C ALA A 460 -14.36 -43.54 18.62
N LEU A 461 -13.59 -44.31 19.39
CA LEU A 461 -13.65 -45.78 19.36
C LEU A 461 -15.02 -46.31 19.79
N ALA A 462 -15.63 -45.73 20.83
CA ALA A 462 -16.96 -46.12 21.28
C ALA A 462 -18.03 -45.88 20.18
N ARG A 463 -17.97 -44.73 19.50
CA ARG A 463 -18.90 -44.37 18.41
C ARG A 463 -18.75 -45.23 17.16
N THR A 464 -17.56 -45.80 16.92
CA THR A 464 -17.29 -46.63 15.73
C THR A 464 -17.21 -48.13 16.05
N GLY A 465 -17.73 -48.58 17.20
CA GLY A 465 -17.73 -49.99 17.60
C GLY A 465 -16.33 -50.59 17.69
N HIS A 466 -15.36 -49.84 18.22
CA HIS A 466 -13.94 -50.17 18.32
C HIS A 466 -13.22 -50.41 16.97
N ASN A 467 -13.80 -50.00 15.85
CA ASN A 467 -13.11 -49.99 14.56
C ASN A 467 -12.09 -48.84 14.51
N ARG A 468 -10.81 -49.17 14.69
CA ARG A 468 -9.69 -48.21 14.74
C ARG A 468 -9.51 -47.40 13.45
N THR A 469 -9.85 -47.96 12.28
CA THR A 469 -9.73 -47.26 10.99
C THR A 469 -10.84 -46.21 10.84
N ALA A 470 -12.07 -46.57 11.21
CA ALA A 470 -13.20 -45.64 11.22
C ALA A 470 -13.03 -44.54 12.28
N ALA A 471 -12.52 -44.88 13.47
CA ALA A 471 -12.22 -43.90 14.52
C ALA A 471 -11.13 -42.90 14.08
N ALA A 472 -10.11 -43.35 13.33
CA ALA A 472 -9.09 -42.47 12.78
C ALA A 472 -9.67 -41.46 11.77
N GLN A 473 -10.58 -41.93 10.89
CA GLN A 473 -11.31 -41.06 9.96
C GLN A 473 -12.21 -40.05 10.69
N LEU A 474 -12.92 -40.47 11.74
CA LEU A 474 -13.78 -39.59 12.54
C LEU A 474 -12.98 -38.46 13.23
N LEU A 475 -11.75 -38.77 13.68
CA LEU A 475 -10.84 -37.79 14.29
C LEU A 475 -9.98 -37.02 13.28
N GLY A 476 -10.14 -37.27 11.97
CA GLY A 476 -9.38 -36.57 10.93
C GLY A 476 -7.87 -36.88 10.91
N ILE A 477 -7.45 -38.02 11.47
CA ILE A 477 -6.04 -38.44 11.53
C ILE A 477 -5.80 -39.70 10.72
N SER A 478 -4.58 -39.89 10.23
CA SER A 478 -4.22 -41.13 9.53
C SER A 478 -4.26 -42.34 10.48
N PHE A 479 -4.54 -43.54 9.95
CA PHE A 479 -4.52 -44.78 10.72
C PHE A 479 -3.15 -45.03 11.40
N ARG A 480 -2.05 -44.61 10.76
CA ARG A 480 -0.70 -44.68 11.32
C ARG A 480 -0.55 -43.79 12.56
N GLN A 481 -1.06 -42.55 12.51
CA GLN A 481 -1.06 -41.63 13.65
C GLN A 481 -1.97 -42.12 14.77
N MET A 482 -3.14 -42.67 14.44
CA MET A 482 -4.04 -43.28 15.41
C MET A 482 -3.36 -44.42 16.19
N ARG A 483 -2.70 -45.36 15.49
CA ARG A 483 -1.94 -46.45 16.15
C ARG A 483 -0.81 -45.95 17.04
N TYR A 484 -0.10 -44.91 16.61
CA TYR A 484 0.97 -44.30 17.41
C TYR A 484 0.43 -43.65 18.68
N ARG A 485 -0.64 -42.86 18.58
CA ARG A 485 -1.28 -42.17 19.70
C ARG A 485 -1.91 -43.15 20.70
N MET A 486 -2.60 -44.19 20.22
CA MET A 486 -3.13 -45.26 21.09
C MET A 486 -2.01 -45.97 21.86
N ARG A 487 -0.88 -46.28 21.22
CA ARG A 487 0.28 -46.90 21.88
C ARG A 487 0.90 -45.97 22.93
N ARG A 488 1.06 -44.68 22.60
CA ARG A 488 1.61 -43.67 23.51
C ARG A 488 0.73 -43.48 24.75
N LEU A 489 -0.59 -43.55 24.60
CA LEU A 489 -1.57 -43.32 25.66
C LEU A 489 -1.98 -44.59 26.43
N GLY A 490 -1.41 -45.75 26.07
CA GLY A 490 -1.68 -47.04 26.71
C GLY A 490 -3.04 -47.66 26.35
N LEU A 491 -3.69 -47.21 25.27
CA LEU A 491 -5.00 -47.70 24.83
C LEU A 491 -4.84 -48.95 23.95
N LYS A 492 -5.62 -50.00 24.25
CA LYS A 492 -5.67 -51.24 23.47
C LYS A 492 -6.80 -51.22 22.45
#